data_AF-A0A7Y2BXZ1-F1
#
_entry.id   AF-A0A7Y2BXZ1-F1
#
_cell.length_a   1.000
_cell.length_b   1.000
_cell.length_c   1.000
_cell.angle_alpha   90.00
_cell.angle_beta   90.00
_cell.angle_gamma   90.00
#
_symmetry.space_group_name_H-M   'P 1'
#
loop_
_entity.id
_entity.type
_entity.pdbx_description
1 polymer ?
#
loop_
_entity_poly.entity_id
_entity_poly.type
_entity_poly.pdbx_seq_one_letter_code
_entity_poly.pdbx_strand_id
1 'polypeptide(L)'
;MPNNTIRLILILGSLAIAGILFFQAFWVIKTFDTKEEDFNQQVMIALRQVAEKIADYNQTDLPKNNLIQRRSSNYYSVNVNSAIDANILEDFLIRSFNELSIHTDFEYAVYDCASDNLVYGNYCSLTEDDDTYERSEDLPKFDDLIYYFVVKFPSRKSFLINDMRVTVLISVLSFLAIASFMYAIWFIVRQKQLTDLQKDFINNMTHEFKTPIASIKIASGVLMGADQVADDERLSK
;
A
#
# COMPACT_ATOMS: atom_id res chain seq x y z
N MET A 1 -8.93 -18.95 33.40
CA MET A 1 -7.68 -18.24 33.10
C MET A 1 -7.60 -17.03 34.02
N PRO A 2 -6.49 -16.84 34.77
CA PRO A 2 -6.35 -15.67 35.62
C PRO A 2 -6.29 -14.41 34.75
N ASN A 3 -6.96 -13.34 35.19
CA ASN A 3 -7.14 -12.09 34.44
C ASN A 3 -5.80 -11.48 33.97
N ASN A 4 -4.72 -11.75 34.70
CA ASN A 4 -3.37 -11.29 34.38
C ASN A 4 -2.78 -11.91 33.11
N THR A 5 -3.09 -13.17 32.78
CA THR A 5 -2.55 -13.82 31.57
C THR A 5 -3.17 -13.22 30.31
N ILE A 6 -4.48 -12.93 30.34
CA ILE A 6 -5.18 -12.28 29.23
C ILE A 6 -4.63 -10.86 29.05
N ARG A 7 -4.44 -10.11 30.14
CA ARG A 7 -3.86 -8.75 30.09
C ARG A 7 -2.43 -8.74 29.54
N LEU A 8 -1.61 -9.71 29.93
CA LEU A 8 -0.25 -9.88 29.41
C LEU A 8 -0.25 -10.14 27.90
N ILE A 9 -1.09 -11.06 27.42
CA ILE A 9 -1.23 -11.38 25.99
C ILE A 9 -1.67 -10.15 25.19
N LEU A 10 -2.61 -9.35 25.72
CA LEU A 10 -3.05 -8.12 25.07
C LEU A 10 -1.92 -7.09 24.95
N ILE A 11 -1.15 -6.89 26.02
CA ILE A 11 -0.03 -5.94 26.01
C ILE A 11 1.05 -6.40 25.02
N LEU A 12 1.48 -7.67 25.11
CA LEU A 12 2.50 -8.23 24.21
C LEU A 12 2.03 -8.21 22.75
N GLY A 13 0.77 -8.57 22.48
CA GLY A 13 0.20 -8.52 21.14
C GLY A 13 0.14 -7.11 20.57
N SER A 14 -0.27 -6.12 21.37
CA SER A 14 -0.30 -4.72 20.95
C SER A 14 1.10 -4.19 20.62
N LEU A 15 2.11 -4.54 21.44
CA LEU A 15 3.50 -4.15 21.21
C LEU A 15 4.05 -4.79 19.93
N ALA A 16 3.75 -6.07 19.69
CA ALA A 16 4.14 -6.78 18.49
C ALA A 16 3.52 -6.16 17.23
N ILE A 17 2.22 -5.84 17.25
CA ILE A 17 1.52 -5.17 16.14
C ILE A 17 2.15 -3.80 15.87
N ALA A 18 2.40 -3.00 16.91
CA ALA A 18 3.04 -1.70 16.75
C ALA A 18 4.43 -1.81 16.12
N GLY A 19 5.24 -2.80 16.54
CA GLY A 19 6.55 -3.07 15.95
C GLY A 19 6.47 -3.49 14.48
N ILE A 20 5.51 -4.35 14.13
CA ILE A 20 5.28 -4.78 12.74
C ILE A 20 4.86 -3.59 11.87
N LEU A 21 3.90 -2.78 12.33
CA LEU A 21 3.43 -1.59 11.61
C LEU A 21 4.56 -0.59 11.40
N PHE A 22 5.38 -0.37 12.42
CA PHE A 22 6.56 0.50 12.31
C PHE A 22 7.55 -0.03 11.27
N PHE A 23 7.90 -1.31 11.35
CA PHE A 23 8.83 -1.92 10.39
C PHE A 23 8.30 -1.88 8.96
N GLN A 24 7.01 -2.18 8.76
CA GLN A 24 6.38 -2.10 7.45
C GLN A 24 6.38 -0.69 6.88
N ALA A 25 5.97 0.30 7.68
CA ALA A 25 5.96 1.69 7.25
C ALA A 25 7.37 2.14 6.84
N PHE A 26 8.38 1.84 7.68
CA PHE A 26 9.77 2.12 7.38
C PHE A 26 10.25 1.44 6.08
N TRP A 27 9.95 0.15 5.92
CA TRP A 27 10.35 -0.61 4.73
C TRP A 27 9.72 -0.09 3.45
N VAL A 28 8.42 0.25 3.48
CA VAL A 28 7.69 0.81 2.32
C VAL A 28 8.28 2.15 1.91
N ILE A 29 8.50 3.06 2.87
CA ILE A 29 9.10 4.38 2.61
C ILE A 29 10.50 4.20 2.03
N LYS A 30 11.33 3.36 2.67
CA LYS A 30 12.71 3.13 2.22
C LYS A 30 12.76 2.52 0.82
N THR A 31 11.88 1.57 0.52
CA THR A 31 11.80 0.96 -0.81
C THR A 31 11.35 1.99 -1.86
N PHE A 32 10.39 2.85 -1.51
CA PHE A 32 9.93 3.90 -2.41
C PHE A 32 11.06 4.89 -2.73
N ASP A 33 11.78 5.37 -1.72
CA ASP A 33 12.91 6.28 -1.90
C ASP A 33 14.01 5.66 -2.77
N THR A 34 14.35 4.39 -2.54
CA THR A 34 15.35 3.67 -3.35
C THR A 34 14.89 3.48 -4.80
N LYS A 35 13.62 3.12 -5.04
CA LYS A 35 13.10 2.99 -6.40
C LYS A 35 13.01 4.33 -7.13
N GLU A 36 12.73 5.41 -6.40
CA GLU A 36 12.80 6.77 -6.91
C GLU A 36 14.24 7.15 -7.31
N GLU A 37 15.24 6.83 -6.48
CA GLU A 37 16.65 7.05 -6.80
C GLU A 37 17.11 6.24 -8.02
N ASP A 38 16.80 4.94 -8.06
CA ASP A 38 17.14 4.03 -9.16
C ASP A 38 16.55 4.52 -10.49
N PHE A 39 15.25 4.87 -10.49
CA PHE A 39 14.58 5.43 -11.67
C PHE A 39 15.28 6.70 -12.16
N ASN A 40 15.61 7.62 -11.26
CA ASN A 40 16.27 8.87 -11.64
C ASN A 40 17.66 8.61 -12.25
N GLN A 41 18.42 7.66 -11.69
CA GLN A 41 19.73 7.28 -12.24
C GLN A 41 19.59 6.66 -13.63
N GLN A 42 18.65 5.73 -13.82
CA GLN A 42 18.39 5.12 -15.12
C GLN A 42 18.00 6.17 -16.16
N VAL A 43 17.11 7.10 -15.82
CA VAL A 43 16.72 8.22 -16.70
C VAL A 43 17.94 9.07 -17.05
N MET A 44 18.77 9.45 -16.07
CA MET A 44 19.98 10.24 -16.34
C MET A 44 20.96 9.51 -17.28
N ILE A 45 21.14 8.21 -17.11
CA ILE A 45 21.99 7.40 -17.99
C ILE A 45 21.38 7.33 -19.40
N ALA A 46 20.07 7.09 -19.51
CA ALA A 46 19.36 7.04 -20.79
C ALA A 46 19.48 8.36 -21.56
N LEU A 47 19.20 9.47 -20.89
CA LEU A 47 19.29 10.81 -21.47
C LEU A 47 20.72 11.18 -21.89
N ARG A 48 21.72 10.71 -21.14
CA ARG A 48 23.13 10.87 -21.50
C ARG A 48 23.47 10.09 -22.77
N GLN A 49 23.03 8.84 -22.88
CA GLN A 49 23.23 8.03 -24.08
C GLN A 49 22.56 8.66 -25.31
N VAL A 50 21.37 9.23 -25.14
CA VAL A 50 20.68 9.96 -26.22
C VAL A 50 21.48 11.20 -26.64
N ALA A 51 21.98 11.97 -25.67
CA ALA A 51 22.84 13.12 -25.97
C ALA A 51 24.11 12.71 -26.74
N GLU A 52 24.78 11.64 -26.31
CA GLU A 52 25.97 11.09 -26.98
C GLU A 52 25.64 10.63 -28.42
N LYS A 53 24.52 9.93 -28.64
CA LYS A 53 24.06 9.53 -29.97
C LYS A 53 23.75 10.73 -30.89
N ILE A 54 23.17 11.80 -30.35
CA ILE A 54 22.89 13.04 -31.10
C ILE A 54 24.20 13.76 -31.46
N ALA A 55 25.13 13.85 -30.51
CA ALA A 55 26.45 14.44 -30.71
C ALA A 55 27.24 13.71 -31.80
N ASP A 56 27.23 12.38 -31.78
CA ASP A 56 27.87 11.54 -32.80
C ASP A 56 27.24 11.73 -34.17
N TYR A 57 25.90 11.78 -34.25
CA TYR A 57 25.16 11.99 -35.49
C TYR A 57 25.47 13.36 -36.11
N ASN A 58 25.52 14.40 -35.29
CA ASN A 58 25.79 15.79 -35.71
C ASN A 58 27.28 16.13 -35.84
N GLN A 59 28.18 15.22 -35.43
CA GLN A 59 29.64 15.47 -35.36
C GLN A 59 29.99 16.70 -34.49
N THR A 60 29.29 16.85 -33.38
CA THR A 60 29.46 17.98 -32.44
C THR A 60 29.89 17.48 -31.07
N ASP A 61 30.69 18.27 -30.35
CA ASP A 61 31.04 17.95 -28.97
C ASP A 61 29.90 18.29 -27.99
N LEU A 62 29.71 17.43 -26.99
CA LEU A 62 28.79 17.68 -25.89
C LEU A 62 29.30 18.79 -24.95
N PRO A 63 28.41 19.58 -24.35
CA PRO A 63 28.80 20.56 -23.35
C PRO A 63 29.43 19.88 -22.13
N LYS A 64 30.58 20.41 -21.67
CA LYS A 64 31.33 19.86 -20.53
C LYS A 64 30.57 19.95 -19.20
N ASN A 65 29.67 20.93 -19.07
CA ASN A 65 28.87 21.20 -17.88
C ASN A 65 27.39 21.27 -18.24
N ASN A 66 26.52 21.00 -17.27
CA ASN A 66 25.07 21.18 -17.40
C ASN A 66 24.42 20.39 -18.56
N LEU A 67 25.00 19.23 -18.90
CA LEU A 67 24.48 18.33 -19.93
C LEU A 67 23.04 17.91 -19.62
N ILE A 68 22.77 17.52 -18.36
CA ILE A 68 21.44 17.14 -17.89
C ILE A 68 21.12 17.98 -16.67
N GLN A 69 19.98 18.65 -16.69
CA GLN A 69 19.43 19.35 -15.52
C GLN A 69 18.07 18.79 -15.18
N ARG A 70 17.78 18.72 -13.88
CA ARG A 70 16.51 18.26 -13.34
C ARG A 70 15.84 19.41 -12.60
N ARG A 71 14.62 19.80 -12.99
CA ARG A 71 13.84 20.84 -12.27
C ARG A 71 12.87 20.23 -11.28
N SER A 72 12.30 19.06 -11.61
CA SER A 72 11.39 18.32 -10.72
C SER A 72 11.67 16.82 -10.81
N SER A 73 11.04 16.04 -9.93
CA SER A 73 11.21 14.59 -9.88
C SER A 73 10.78 13.84 -11.14
N ASN A 74 10.06 14.50 -12.04
CA ASN A 74 9.57 13.94 -13.29
C ASN A 74 9.89 14.80 -14.52
N TYR A 75 10.78 15.80 -14.41
CA TYR A 75 11.07 16.74 -15.50
C TYR A 75 12.57 16.98 -15.65
N TYR A 76 13.08 16.62 -16.83
CA TYR A 76 14.49 16.62 -17.18
C TYR A 76 14.71 17.47 -18.44
N SER A 77 15.82 18.19 -18.49
CA SER A 77 16.29 18.88 -19.70
C SER A 77 17.70 18.42 -20.05
N VAL A 78 17.97 18.28 -21.34
CA VAL A 78 19.26 17.82 -21.85
C VAL A 78 19.76 18.79 -22.91
N ASN A 79 20.94 19.37 -22.69
CA ASN A 79 21.56 20.33 -23.61
C ASN A 79 22.53 19.61 -24.55
N VAL A 80 22.27 19.67 -25.86
CA VAL A 80 23.05 18.95 -26.87
C VAL A 80 23.86 19.86 -27.80
N ASN A 81 23.87 21.18 -27.57
CA ASN A 81 24.68 22.18 -28.30
C ASN A 81 24.70 22.03 -29.84
N SER A 82 23.64 21.43 -30.42
CA SER A 82 23.53 21.06 -31.82
C SER A 82 22.05 20.99 -32.22
N ALA A 83 21.79 21.00 -33.53
CA ALA A 83 20.41 20.91 -34.04
C ALA A 83 19.79 19.55 -33.70
N ILE A 84 18.51 19.55 -33.34
CA ILE A 84 17.79 18.35 -32.92
C ILE A 84 16.73 18.00 -33.97
N ASP A 85 16.89 16.86 -34.63
CA ASP A 85 15.82 16.26 -35.43
C ASP A 85 14.89 15.48 -34.51
N ALA A 86 13.60 15.85 -34.50
CA ALA A 86 12.61 15.23 -33.63
C ALA A 86 12.40 13.73 -33.89
N ASN A 87 12.49 13.28 -35.14
CA ASN A 87 12.27 11.86 -35.48
C ASN A 87 13.43 10.99 -34.97
N ILE A 88 14.65 11.50 -35.11
CA ILE A 88 15.87 10.81 -34.65
C ILE A 88 15.93 10.82 -33.12
N LEU A 89 15.55 11.94 -32.49
CA LEU A 89 15.46 12.05 -31.04
C LEU A 89 14.47 11.01 -30.47
N GLU A 90 13.30 10.86 -31.09
CA GLU A 90 12.29 9.88 -30.68
C GLU A 90 12.82 8.44 -30.72
N ASP A 91 13.43 8.03 -31.85
CA ASP A 91 14.02 6.70 -31.99
C ASP A 91 15.11 6.45 -30.95
N PHE A 92 15.97 7.44 -30.68
CA PHE A 92 17.01 7.32 -29.67
C PHE A 92 16.45 7.23 -28.25
N LEU A 93 15.43 8.02 -27.91
CA LEU A 93 14.75 7.96 -26.61
C LEU A 93 14.10 6.61 -26.38
N ILE A 94 13.31 6.13 -27.35
CA ILE A 94 12.63 4.82 -27.27
C ILE A 94 13.65 3.70 -27.07
N ARG A 95 14.73 3.68 -27.86
CA ARG A 95 15.77 2.64 -27.73
C ARG A 95 16.48 2.69 -26.39
N SER A 96 16.94 3.87 -25.95
CA SER A 96 17.67 4.01 -24.69
C SER A 96 16.78 3.74 -23.47
N PHE A 97 15.49 4.09 -23.50
CA PHE A 97 14.56 3.74 -22.43
C PHE A 97 14.27 2.24 -22.37
N ASN A 98 14.10 1.58 -23.53
CA ASN A 98 13.92 0.13 -23.59
C ASN A 98 15.18 -0.63 -23.12
N GLU A 99 16.37 -0.20 -23.53
CA GLU A 99 17.65 -0.77 -23.10
C GLU A 99 17.83 -0.72 -21.56
N LEU A 100 17.35 0.35 -20.93
CA LEU A 100 17.43 0.57 -19.49
C LEU A 100 16.16 0.14 -18.73
N SER A 101 15.25 -0.57 -19.41
CA SER A 101 13.99 -1.09 -18.83
C SER A 101 13.07 -0.01 -18.21
N ILE A 102 13.13 1.21 -18.73
CA ILE A 102 12.26 2.34 -18.35
C ILE A 102 10.96 2.22 -19.15
N HIS A 103 10.08 1.32 -18.72
CA HIS A 103 8.78 1.05 -19.35
C HIS A 103 7.68 1.95 -18.76
N THR A 104 7.81 3.26 -18.98
CA THR A 104 6.78 4.25 -18.61
C THR A 104 6.55 5.22 -19.75
N ASP A 105 5.33 5.72 -19.86
CA ASP A 105 5.02 6.75 -20.85
C ASP A 105 5.85 7.99 -20.57
N PHE A 106 6.24 8.68 -21.64
CA PHE A 106 7.01 9.90 -21.55
C PHE A 106 6.56 10.92 -22.59
N GLU A 107 6.61 12.19 -22.20
CA GLU A 107 6.44 13.34 -23.08
C GLU A 107 7.83 13.89 -23.36
N TYR A 108 8.10 14.29 -24.59
CA TYR A 108 9.33 15.02 -24.91
C TYR A 108 9.04 16.27 -25.74
N ALA A 109 9.87 17.30 -25.60
CA ALA A 109 9.78 18.50 -26.42
C ALA A 109 11.16 19.08 -26.75
N VAL A 110 11.25 19.69 -27.93
CA VAL A 110 12.44 20.31 -28.51
C VAL A 110 12.22 21.82 -28.59
N TYR A 111 13.20 22.57 -28.09
CA TYR A 111 13.21 24.04 -28.12
C TYR A 111 14.33 24.55 -29.03
N ASP A 112 14.07 25.61 -29.78
CA ASP A 112 15.02 26.23 -30.73
C ASP A 112 15.53 27.60 -30.25
N CYS A 113 16.80 27.85 -30.57
CA CYS A 113 17.65 28.97 -30.18
C CYS A 113 17.15 30.36 -30.65
N ALA A 114 16.43 30.46 -31.76
CA ALA A 114 16.19 31.77 -32.41
C ALA A 114 14.84 32.41 -32.06
N SER A 115 13.84 31.60 -31.73
CA SER A 115 12.47 32.07 -31.56
C SER A 115 11.92 31.87 -30.16
N ASP A 116 12.65 31.13 -29.32
CA ASP A 116 12.26 30.85 -27.93
C ASP A 116 10.83 30.27 -27.86
N ASN A 117 10.43 29.52 -28.89
CA ASN A 117 9.12 28.87 -28.99
C ASN A 117 9.29 27.35 -28.93
N LEU A 118 8.27 26.65 -28.44
CA LEU A 118 8.17 25.21 -28.56
C LEU A 118 8.13 24.88 -30.06
N VAL A 119 9.19 24.25 -30.57
CA VAL A 119 9.27 23.88 -32.00
C VAL A 119 8.56 22.55 -32.21
N TYR A 120 8.69 21.64 -31.25
CA TYR A 120 8.11 20.32 -31.34
C TYR A 120 7.89 19.72 -29.95
N GLY A 121 6.78 19.02 -29.74
CA GLY A 121 6.48 18.30 -28.51
C GLY A 121 5.55 17.14 -28.81
N ASN A 122 5.89 15.95 -28.33
CA ASN A 122 5.14 14.71 -28.58
C ASN A 122 5.04 13.85 -27.31
N TYR A 123 4.04 12.98 -27.27
CA TYR A 123 3.77 12.03 -26.20
C TYR A 123 3.93 10.59 -26.72
N CYS A 124 4.75 9.80 -26.04
CA CYS A 124 4.98 8.39 -26.37
C CYS A 124 4.40 7.50 -25.26
N SER A 125 3.43 6.66 -25.61
CA SER A 125 2.84 5.64 -24.73
C SER A 125 3.37 4.24 -25.02
N LEU A 126 3.48 3.38 -24.01
CA LEU A 126 3.82 1.96 -24.20
C LEU A 126 2.59 1.10 -24.60
N THR A 127 2.23 1.13 -25.90
CA THR A 127 1.40 0.20 -26.75
C THR A 127 -0.11 -0.02 -26.41
N GLU A 128 -1.10 -0.27 -27.31
CA GLU A 128 -1.24 -0.61 -28.76
C GLU A 128 -2.44 0.15 -29.41
N ASP A 129 -2.33 0.49 -30.71
CA ASP A 129 -3.39 0.88 -31.68
C ASP A 129 -4.45 1.94 -31.29
N ASP A 130 -4.16 3.22 -31.56
CA ASP A 130 -4.96 4.06 -32.47
C ASP A 130 -4.23 5.40 -32.71
N ASP A 131 -4.17 5.84 -33.96
CA ASP A 131 -3.44 7.02 -34.44
C ASP A 131 -4.17 8.33 -34.06
N THR A 132 -4.24 8.68 -32.78
CA THR A 132 -4.64 10.04 -32.38
C THR A 132 -3.94 10.50 -31.10
N TYR A 133 -2.89 11.29 -31.30
CA TYR A 133 -2.13 11.93 -30.23
C TYR A 133 -2.84 13.22 -29.76
N GLU A 134 -3.31 13.27 -28.52
CA GLU A 134 -3.72 14.54 -27.89
C GLU A 134 -2.49 15.26 -27.33
N ARG A 135 -2.19 16.41 -27.93
CA ARG A 135 -1.03 17.25 -27.63
C ARG A 135 -1.20 17.95 -26.28
N SER A 136 -0.26 17.73 -25.36
CA SER A 136 -0.16 18.52 -24.13
C SER A 136 0.42 19.90 -24.47
N GLU A 137 -0.42 20.94 -24.45
CA GLU A 137 -0.05 22.29 -24.90
C GLU A 137 0.86 23.08 -23.93
N ASP A 138 1.23 22.54 -22.76
CA ASP A 138 1.96 23.33 -21.75
C ASP A 138 3.05 22.52 -21.02
N LEU A 139 4.22 22.36 -21.66
CA LEU A 139 5.45 21.99 -20.95
C LEU A 139 6.22 23.27 -20.56
N PRO A 140 6.52 23.51 -19.27
CA PRO A 140 7.13 24.76 -18.81
C PRO A 140 8.62 24.88 -19.19
N LYS A 141 9.04 26.07 -19.60
CA LYS A 141 10.39 26.38 -20.10
C LYS A 141 11.54 26.24 -19.09
N PHE A 142 12.75 26.13 -19.64
CA PHE A 142 14.01 26.44 -18.96
C PHE A 142 14.64 27.68 -19.59
N ASP A 143 14.85 28.73 -18.79
CA ASP A 143 15.29 30.05 -19.29
C ASP A 143 16.78 30.14 -19.67
N ASP A 144 17.60 29.11 -19.39
CA ASP A 144 19.08 29.16 -19.46
C ASP A 144 19.72 28.23 -20.53
N LEU A 145 18.95 27.64 -21.45
CA LEU A 145 19.44 26.61 -22.37
C LEU A 145 19.08 26.92 -23.84
N ILE A 146 20.01 26.65 -24.78
CA ILE A 146 19.95 27.15 -26.17
C ILE A 146 19.57 26.06 -27.19
N TYR A 147 20.12 24.85 -27.06
CA TYR A 147 19.74 23.66 -27.83
C TYR A 147 19.49 22.52 -26.87
N TYR A 148 18.24 22.39 -26.43
CA TYR A 148 17.88 21.37 -25.45
C TYR A 148 16.56 20.72 -25.75
N PHE A 149 16.47 19.45 -25.38
CA PHE A 149 15.20 18.74 -25.32
C PHE A 149 14.82 18.49 -23.86
N VAL A 150 13.53 18.43 -23.60
CA VAL A 150 12.98 18.10 -22.28
C VAL A 150 12.26 16.77 -22.35
N VAL A 151 12.29 16.03 -21.25
CA VAL A 151 11.55 14.78 -21.08
C VAL A 151 10.79 14.82 -19.77
N LYS A 152 9.50 14.51 -19.83
CA LYS A 152 8.60 14.42 -18.68
C LYS A 152 7.98 13.04 -18.58
N PHE A 153 7.88 12.53 -17.36
CA PHE A 153 7.26 11.22 -17.08
C PHE A 153 5.93 11.41 -16.33
N PRO A 154 4.77 11.47 -17.02
CA PRO A 154 3.47 11.69 -16.40
C PRO A 154 3.01 10.50 -15.53
N SER A 155 3.21 9.27 -16.00
CA SER A 155 2.80 8.04 -15.31
C SER A 155 3.84 7.50 -14.30
N ARG A 156 4.87 8.29 -13.95
CA ARG A 156 5.97 7.92 -13.03
C ARG A 156 5.50 7.29 -11.72
N LYS A 157 4.51 7.88 -11.03
CA LYS A 157 4.04 7.35 -9.74
C LYS A 157 3.43 5.96 -9.88
N SER A 158 2.63 5.76 -10.94
CA SER A 158 2.01 4.46 -11.24
C SER A 158 3.08 3.42 -11.57
N PHE A 159 4.07 3.80 -12.38
CA PHE A 159 5.23 2.98 -12.70
C PHE A 159 6.00 2.54 -11.45
N LEU A 160 6.36 3.47 -10.57
CA LEU A 160 7.09 3.18 -9.33
C LEU A 160 6.28 2.24 -8.40
N ILE A 161 4.97 2.45 -8.27
CA ILE A 161 4.10 1.57 -7.46
C ILE A 161 4.02 0.17 -8.08
N ASN A 162 3.90 0.08 -9.41
CA ASN A 162 3.84 -1.20 -10.12
C ASN A 162 5.15 -2.00 -9.98
N ASP A 163 6.29 -1.32 -10.04
CA ASP A 163 7.60 -1.95 -9.81
C ASP A 163 7.71 -2.46 -8.35
N MET A 164 7.10 -1.76 -7.40
CA MET A 164 6.99 -2.14 -5.99
C MET A 164 5.88 -3.16 -5.67
N ARG A 165 5.27 -3.82 -6.66
CA ARG A 165 4.13 -4.75 -6.47
C ARG A 165 4.31 -5.78 -5.36
N VAL A 166 5.52 -6.34 -5.22
CA VAL A 166 5.82 -7.34 -4.18
C VAL A 166 5.73 -6.71 -2.78
N THR A 167 6.29 -5.52 -2.61
CA THR A 167 6.23 -4.76 -1.35
C THR A 167 4.79 -4.38 -1.00
N VAL A 168 3.99 -4.00 -1.99
CA VAL A 168 2.55 -3.70 -1.81
C VAL A 168 1.80 -4.96 -1.38
N LEU A 169 2.02 -6.11 -2.02
CA LEU A 169 1.38 -7.37 -1.65
C LEU A 169 1.71 -7.80 -0.21
N ILE A 170 2.98 -7.68 0.21
CA ILE A 170 3.40 -7.99 1.59
C ILE A 170 2.74 -7.03 2.60
N SER A 171 2.58 -5.75 2.23
CA SER A 171 1.89 -4.75 3.05
C SER A 171 0.42 -5.12 3.26
N VAL A 172 -0.29 -5.50 2.20
CA VAL A 172 -1.68 -5.97 2.26
C VAL A 172 -1.81 -7.23 3.10
N LEU A 173 -0.92 -8.21 2.90
CA LEU A 173 -0.95 -9.47 3.64
C LEU A 173 -0.75 -9.26 5.15
N SER A 174 0.17 -8.37 5.54
CA SER A 174 0.39 -8.06 6.96
C SER A 174 -0.78 -7.31 7.58
N PHE A 175 -1.41 -6.39 6.85
CA PHE A 175 -2.61 -5.71 7.33
C PHE A 175 -3.74 -6.72 7.57
N LEU A 176 -3.92 -7.69 6.67
CA LEU A 176 -4.86 -8.79 6.85
C LEU A 176 -4.52 -9.67 8.06
N ALA A 177 -3.23 -9.95 8.30
CA ALA A 177 -2.79 -10.66 9.49
C ALA A 177 -3.15 -9.90 10.78
N ILE A 178 -2.90 -8.59 10.84
CA ILE A 178 -3.27 -7.74 11.98
C ILE A 178 -4.80 -7.72 12.17
N ALA A 179 -5.58 -7.59 11.10
CA ALA A 179 -7.04 -7.61 11.16
C ALA A 179 -7.56 -8.95 11.71
N SER A 180 -7.00 -10.08 11.27
CA SER A 180 -7.38 -11.41 11.79
C SER A 180 -7.03 -11.59 13.27
N PHE A 181 -5.90 -11.05 13.73
CA PHE A 181 -5.51 -11.07 15.15
C PHE A 181 -6.47 -10.23 16.00
N MET A 182 -6.82 -9.03 15.53
CA MET A 182 -7.80 -8.17 16.19
C MET A 182 -9.18 -8.85 16.28
N TYR A 183 -9.61 -9.52 15.20
CA TYR A 183 -10.83 -10.31 15.18
C TYR A 183 -10.78 -11.47 16.20
N ALA A 184 -9.66 -12.20 16.27
CA ALA A 184 -9.48 -13.27 17.24
C ALA A 184 -9.57 -12.79 18.69
N ILE A 185 -8.96 -11.64 19.02
CA ILE A 185 -9.07 -11.01 20.34
C ILE A 185 -10.53 -10.68 20.66
N TRP A 186 -11.22 -10.01 19.74
CA TRP A 186 -12.62 -9.66 19.90
C TRP A 186 -13.49 -10.92 20.14
N PHE A 187 -13.26 -11.97 19.37
CA PHE A 187 -13.95 -13.25 19.51
C PHE A 187 -13.72 -13.89 20.88
N ILE A 188 -12.47 -13.96 21.36
CA ILE A 188 -12.12 -14.54 22.66
C ILE A 188 -12.81 -13.79 23.81
N VAL A 189 -12.79 -12.46 23.80
CA VAL A 189 -13.43 -11.63 24.84
C VAL A 189 -14.93 -11.87 24.85
N ARG A 190 -15.56 -11.92 23.67
CA ARG A 190 -17.00 -12.18 23.56
C ARG A 190 -17.38 -13.58 24.01
N GLN A 191 -16.58 -14.59 23.69
CA GLN A 191 -16.81 -15.97 24.12
C GLN A 191 -16.72 -16.11 25.66
N LYS A 192 -15.79 -15.40 26.29
CA LYS A 192 -15.68 -15.36 27.75
C LYS A 192 -16.93 -14.77 28.39
N GLN A 193 -17.42 -13.63 27.90
CA GLN A 193 -18.64 -13.00 28.41
C GLN A 193 -19.88 -13.91 28.30
N LEU A 194 -20.05 -14.59 27.17
CA LEU A 194 -21.17 -15.53 26.98
C LEU A 194 -21.09 -16.73 27.94
N THR A 195 -19.89 -17.25 28.16
CA THR A 195 -19.67 -18.37 29.08
C THR A 195 -19.96 -17.97 30.52
N ASP A 196 -19.53 -16.78 30.93
CA ASP A 196 -19.76 -16.26 32.28
C ASP A 196 -21.28 -16.03 32.50
N LEU A 197 -22.01 -15.46 31.52
CA LEU A 197 -23.47 -15.32 31.56
C LEU A 197 -24.22 -16.66 31.65
N GLN A 198 -23.80 -17.68 30.89
CA GLN A 198 -24.42 -19.01 30.95
C GLN A 198 -24.25 -19.67 32.32
N LYS A 199 -23.05 -19.54 32.92
CA LYS A 199 -22.79 -20.05 34.27
C LYS A 199 -23.66 -19.36 35.31
N ASP A 200 -23.78 -18.05 35.22
CA ASP A 200 -24.61 -17.26 36.15
C ASP A 200 -26.08 -17.65 36.01
N PHE A 201 -26.58 -17.85 34.79
CA PHE A 201 -27.93 -18.35 34.55
C PHE A 201 -28.17 -19.72 35.20
N ILE A 202 -27.28 -20.70 34.96
CA ILE A 202 -27.42 -22.05 35.53
C ILE A 202 -27.38 -22.00 37.05
N ASN A 203 -26.44 -21.24 37.62
CA ASN A 203 -26.27 -21.14 39.07
C ASN A 203 -27.49 -20.46 39.74
N ASN A 204 -27.98 -19.38 39.13
CA ASN A 204 -29.17 -18.68 39.59
C ASN A 204 -30.41 -19.58 39.52
N MET A 205 -30.65 -20.23 38.37
CA MET A 205 -31.78 -21.15 38.23
C MET A 205 -31.69 -22.32 39.22
N THR A 206 -30.50 -22.88 39.44
CA THR A 206 -30.30 -23.97 40.41
C THR A 206 -30.65 -23.52 41.83
N HIS A 207 -30.24 -22.31 42.21
CA HIS A 207 -30.56 -21.73 43.52
C HIS A 207 -32.08 -21.53 43.69
N GLU A 208 -32.72 -20.95 42.67
CA GLU A 208 -34.17 -20.70 42.64
C GLU A 208 -35.00 -21.99 42.67
N PHE A 209 -34.54 -23.08 42.06
CA PHE A 209 -35.25 -24.37 42.13
C PHE A 209 -35.00 -25.15 43.43
N LYS A 210 -33.80 -25.06 44.02
CA LYS A 210 -33.46 -25.81 45.24
C LYS A 210 -34.33 -25.42 46.44
N THR A 211 -34.65 -24.13 46.57
CA THR A 211 -35.42 -23.57 47.69
C THR A 211 -36.87 -24.09 47.76
N PRO A 212 -37.70 -24.01 46.70
CA PRO A 212 -39.04 -24.58 46.71
C PRO A 212 -39.04 -26.10 46.80
N ILE A 213 -38.08 -26.80 46.16
CA ILE A 213 -37.96 -28.26 46.29
C ILE A 213 -37.70 -28.67 47.75
N ALA A 214 -36.80 -27.96 48.44
CA ALA A 214 -36.56 -28.18 49.87
C ALA A 214 -37.81 -27.90 50.71
N SER A 215 -38.54 -26.83 50.40
CA SER A 215 -39.78 -26.46 51.09
C SER A 215 -40.87 -27.53 50.91
N ILE A 216 -41.09 -28.02 49.69
CA ILE A 216 -42.03 -29.10 49.38
C ILE A 216 -41.60 -30.39 50.11
N LYS A 217 -40.31 -30.71 50.12
CA LYS A 217 -39.77 -31.89 50.81
C LYS A 217 -40.01 -31.82 52.32
N ILE A 218 -39.81 -30.66 52.94
CA ILE A 218 -40.09 -30.45 54.37
C ILE A 218 -41.59 -30.60 54.64
N ALA A 219 -42.45 -29.93 53.87
CA ALA A 219 -43.90 -30.04 54.02
C ALA A 219 -44.40 -31.50 53.84
N SER A 220 -43.88 -32.20 52.84
CA SER A 220 -44.17 -33.62 52.59
C SER A 220 -43.70 -34.53 53.72
N GLY A 221 -42.51 -34.28 54.29
CA GLY A 221 -42.00 -35.02 55.45
C GLY A 221 -42.84 -34.82 56.70
N VAL A 222 -43.32 -33.58 56.95
CA VAL A 222 -44.23 -33.28 58.07
C VAL A 222 -45.59 -33.97 57.86
N LEU A 223 -46.12 -33.96 56.63
CA LEU A 223 -47.36 -34.65 56.29
C LEU A 223 -47.26 -36.17 56.47
N MET A 224 -46.16 -36.80 56.03
CA MET A 224 -45.93 -38.24 56.23
C MET A 224 -45.71 -38.62 57.71
N GLY A 225 -45.22 -37.69 58.53
CA GLY A 225 -44.96 -37.92 59.95
C GLY A 225 -46.16 -37.64 60.87
N ALA A 226 -47.30 -37.19 60.34
CA ALA A 226 -48.50 -36.95 61.13
C ALA A 226 -49.28 -38.27 61.33
N ASP A 227 -49.59 -38.61 62.59
CA ASP A 227 -50.25 -39.87 62.98
C ASP A 227 -51.56 -40.14 62.21
N GLN A 228 -52.32 -39.09 61.87
CA GLN A 228 -53.59 -39.18 61.12
C GLN A 228 -53.41 -39.60 59.65
N VAL A 229 -52.22 -39.42 59.06
CA VAL A 229 -51.92 -39.78 57.67
C VAL A 229 -51.24 -41.15 57.61
N ALA A 230 -50.47 -41.51 58.64
CA ALA A 230 -49.83 -42.82 58.76
C ALA A 230 -50.82 -43.97 59.00
N ASP A 231 -51.97 -43.70 59.64
CA ASP A 231 -53.02 -44.67 59.97
C ASP A 231 -54.13 -44.78 58.88
N ASP A 232 -54.11 -43.94 57.84
CA ASP A 232 -55.11 -43.96 56.77
C ASP A 232 -54.69 -44.88 55.61
N GLU A 233 -55.31 -46.06 55.55
CA GLU A 233 -55.05 -47.15 54.58
C GLU A 233 -55.20 -46.72 53.10
N ARG A 234 -55.85 -45.57 52.82
CA ARG A 234 -56.01 -45.03 51.47
C ARG A 234 -54.84 -44.15 51.01
N LEU A 235 -54.04 -43.65 51.95
CA LEU A 235 -52.93 -42.72 51.70
C LEU A 235 -51.55 -43.40 51.84
N SER A 236 -51.49 -44.63 52.36
CA SER A 236 -50.26 -45.38 52.62
C SER A 236 -49.75 -46.24 51.44
N LYS A 237 -50.14 -45.93 50.19
CA LYS A 237 -49.74 -46.70 48.99
C LYS A 237 -48.75 -45.97 48.10
#